data_AF-A0A8D0CUB7-F1
#
_entry.id   AF-A0A8D0CUB7-F1
#
_cell.length_a   1.000
_cell.length_b   1.000
_cell.length_c   1.000
_cell.angle_alpha   90.00
_cell.angle_beta   90.00
_cell.angle_gamma   90.00
#
_symmetry.space_group_name_H-M   'P 1'
#
loop_
_entity.id
_entity.type
_entity.pdbx_description
1 polymer ?
#
loop_
_entity_poly.entity_id
_entity_poly.type
_entity_poly.pdbx_seq_one_letter_code
_entity_poly.pdbx_strand_id
1 'polypeptide(L)'
;CGSRGVCCLTSSRLLAIFGGFTVVFHLLKLAWKCWCGFRQFVWSELWHVDLRTYGQWAVVTGATSGIGKAYASELARRGLDVVLVSRSDDKLQIIAKEIEDQYGRKTRTIQVDFTDGQSIYPAIAEELQGLEIGILGNKSTNYRTQFLLCVYSDQKITQVVNCNMLSVPQVRYLWTGLIINISSEAGVRPQPLLSLYSATKIFVTYFSQCLHAEYKSKGIIVQCVAPFMVSTNMTKNVSVNCFVKSSSTFASEALNTVGHSSYTSGCLSHALQATALAILLPDWFRMSPFFIRKLRNVAEDSKYDIRVCNEKKLGEKEE
;
A
#
# COMPACT_ATOMS: atom_id res chain seq x y z
N CYS A 1 -19.43 65.65 15.84
CA CYS A 1 -18.71 64.44 16.31
C CYS A 1 -19.72 63.35 16.68
N GLY A 2 -19.85 62.26 15.92
CA GLY A 2 -20.78 61.19 16.32
C GLY A 2 -20.89 59.94 15.42
N SER A 3 -20.48 59.96 14.15
CA SER A 3 -20.75 58.83 13.24
C SER A 3 -19.61 57.82 13.04
N ARG A 4 -18.39 58.07 13.58
CA ARG A 4 -17.23 57.18 13.35
C ARG A 4 -17.16 55.96 14.27
N GLY A 5 -17.93 55.91 15.37
CA GLY A 5 -17.88 54.81 16.35
C GLY A 5 -18.72 53.58 15.99
N VAL A 6 -19.84 53.76 15.28
CA VAL A 6 -20.80 52.67 15.01
C VAL A 6 -20.30 51.71 13.92
N CYS A 7 -19.54 52.21 12.94
CA CYS A 7 -19.01 51.41 11.83
C CYS A 7 -17.85 50.47 12.25
N CYS A 8 -17.13 50.80 13.33
CA CYS A 8 -16.01 49.99 13.82
C CYS A 8 -16.49 48.79 14.69
N LEU A 9 -17.60 48.97 15.42
CA LEU A 9 -18.23 47.91 16.22
C LEU A 9 -18.92 46.84 15.37
N THR A 10 -19.42 47.17 14.18
CA THR A 10 -20.01 46.19 13.26
C THR A 10 -18.93 45.35 12.57
N SER A 11 -17.82 45.95 12.16
CA SER A 11 -16.69 45.25 11.55
C SER A 11 -16.02 44.22 12.49
N SER A 12 -15.80 44.58 13.75
CA SER A 12 -15.24 43.67 14.77
C SER A 12 -16.16 42.48 15.08
N ARG A 13 -17.49 42.70 15.14
CA ARG A 13 -18.47 41.62 15.32
C ARG A 13 -18.53 40.69 14.12
N LEU A 14 -18.45 41.22 12.89
CA LEU A 14 -18.40 40.40 11.68
C LEU A 14 -17.14 39.53 11.65
N LEU A 15 -15.96 40.09 11.95
CA LEU A 15 -14.71 39.32 12.04
C LEU A 15 -14.78 38.23 13.11
N ALA A 16 -15.36 38.52 14.27
CA ALA A 16 -15.57 37.53 15.33
C ALA A 16 -16.52 36.40 14.89
N ILE A 17 -17.59 36.72 14.16
CA ILE A 17 -18.53 35.73 13.61
C ILE A 17 -17.82 34.84 12.57
N PHE A 18 -17.09 35.43 11.61
CA PHE A 18 -16.31 34.67 10.63
C PHE A 18 -15.22 33.81 11.28
N GLY A 19 -14.51 34.35 12.28
CA GLY A 19 -13.55 33.60 13.09
C GLY A 19 -14.21 32.43 13.81
N GLY A 20 -15.37 32.65 14.42
CA GLY A 20 -16.17 31.61 15.07
C GLY A 20 -16.57 30.49 14.11
N PHE A 21 -17.14 30.83 12.94
CA PHE A 21 -17.48 29.85 11.91
C PHE A 21 -16.26 29.05 11.43
N THR A 22 -15.12 29.71 11.27
CA THR A 22 -13.87 29.07 10.84
C THR A 22 -13.37 28.06 11.88
N VAL A 23 -13.37 28.44 13.17
CA VAL A 23 -13.00 27.55 14.27
C VAL A 23 -13.94 26.35 14.35
N VAL A 24 -15.26 26.58 14.32
CA VAL A 24 -16.26 25.50 14.34
C VAL A 24 -16.08 24.55 13.15
N PHE A 25 -15.89 25.09 11.94
CA PHE A 25 -15.63 24.29 10.75
C PHE A 25 -14.39 23.39 10.90
N HIS A 26 -13.29 23.93 11.41
CA HIS A 26 -12.07 23.15 11.63
C HIS A 26 -12.22 22.12 12.76
N LEU A 27 -12.93 22.44 13.84
CA LEU A 27 -13.23 21.49 14.92
C LEU A 27 -14.12 20.34 14.43
N LEU A 28 -15.17 20.63 13.66
CA LEU A 28 -16.01 19.59 13.06
C LEU A 28 -15.22 18.70 12.09
N LYS A 29 -14.36 19.30 11.26
CA LYS A 29 -13.48 18.56 10.35
C LYS A 29 -12.49 17.67 11.11
N LEU A 30 -11.94 18.15 12.24
CA LEU A 30 -11.04 17.38 13.09
C LEU A 30 -11.80 16.22 13.76
N ALA A 31 -12.95 16.50 14.38
CA ALA A 31 -13.80 15.50 15.02
C ALA A 31 -14.20 14.40 14.04
N TRP A 32 -14.60 14.77 12.81
CA TRP A 32 -14.91 13.81 11.75
C TRP A 32 -13.69 12.94 11.38
N LYS A 33 -12.51 13.54 11.22
CA LYS A 33 -11.27 12.77 10.94
C LYS A 33 -10.91 11.81 12.08
N CYS A 34 -11.02 12.26 13.33
CA CYS A 34 -10.80 11.43 14.51
C CYS A 34 -11.79 10.27 14.56
N TRP A 35 -13.07 10.52 14.28
CA TRP A 35 -14.10 9.49 14.18
C TRP A 35 -13.81 8.48 13.07
N CYS A 36 -13.45 8.94 11.87
CA CYS A 36 -13.05 8.05 10.78
C CYS A 36 -11.84 7.18 11.17
N GLY A 37 -10.82 7.77 11.81
CA GLY A 37 -9.64 7.04 12.28
C GLY A 37 -9.98 6.00 13.36
N PHE A 38 -10.80 6.39 14.34
CA PHE A 38 -11.30 5.47 15.37
C PHE A 38 -12.08 4.31 14.76
N ARG A 39 -13.04 4.59 13.87
CA ARG A 39 -13.80 3.55 13.17
C ARG A 39 -12.90 2.62 12.37
N GLN A 40 -11.90 3.17 11.69
CA GLN A 40 -11.07 2.43 10.77
C GLN A 40 -10.00 1.55 11.44
N PHE A 41 -9.50 1.93 12.62
CA PHE A 41 -8.35 1.26 13.25
C PHE A 41 -8.61 0.75 14.67
N VAL A 42 -9.67 1.20 15.34
CA VAL A 42 -10.04 0.73 16.68
C VAL A 42 -11.30 -0.11 16.60
N TRP A 43 -12.35 0.42 15.96
CA TRP A 43 -13.60 -0.33 15.80
C TRP A 43 -13.44 -1.53 14.86
N SER A 44 -12.60 -1.40 13.84
CA SER A 44 -12.29 -2.48 12.90
C SER A 44 -11.61 -3.68 13.56
N GLU A 45 -10.96 -3.51 14.71
CA GLU A 45 -10.38 -4.60 15.50
C GLU A 45 -11.44 -5.39 16.28
N LEU A 46 -12.60 -4.79 16.53
CA LEU A 46 -13.71 -5.41 17.25
C LEU A 46 -14.77 -6.00 16.30
N TRP A 47 -14.97 -5.37 15.15
CA TRP A 47 -15.98 -5.76 14.18
C TRP A 47 -15.39 -5.95 12.79
N HIS A 48 -14.99 -7.18 12.49
CA HIS A 48 -14.46 -7.57 11.18
C HIS A 48 -15.60 -8.01 10.24
N VAL A 49 -15.45 -7.70 8.96
CA VAL A 49 -16.30 -8.28 7.91
C VAL A 49 -15.85 -9.72 7.66
N ASP A 50 -16.81 -10.66 7.56
CA ASP A 50 -16.50 -12.02 7.11
C ASP A 50 -16.11 -11.98 5.62
N LEU A 51 -14.83 -12.18 5.36
CA LEU A 51 -14.28 -12.09 4.01
C LEU A 51 -14.84 -13.15 3.05
N ARG A 52 -15.39 -14.26 3.58
CA ARG A 52 -16.02 -15.31 2.78
C ARG A 52 -17.30 -14.85 2.09
N THR A 53 -17.91 -13.75 2.54
CA THR A 53 -19.08 -13.19 1.86
C THR A 53 -18.76 -12.60 0.48
N TYR A 54 -17.47 -12.37 0.19
CA TYR A 54 -17.05 -11.90 -1.12
C TYR A 54 -16.80 -13.06 -2.11
N GLY A 55 -16.58 -14.28 -1.61
CA GLY A 55 -16.33 -15.48 -2.41
C GLY A 55 -15.50 -16.51 -1.64
N GLN A 56 -15.47 -17.75 -2.15
CA GLN A 56 -14.72 -18.85 -1.53
C GLN A 56 -13.20 -18.73 -1.71
N TRP A 57 -12.75 -18.23 -2.87
CA TRP A 57 -11.34 -18.17 -3.22
C TRP A 57 -10.77 -16.74 -3.14
N ALA A 58 -9.55 -16.63 -2.63
CA ALA A 58 -8.74 -15.43 -2.72
C ALA A 58 -7.56 -15.64 -3.66
N VAL A 59 -7.35 -14.71 -4.58
CA VAL A 59 -6.18 -14.67 -5.47
C VAL A 59 -5.18 -13.67 -4.92
N VAL A 60 -3.97 -14.15 -4.58
CA VAL A 60 -2.91 -13.30 -4.04
C VAL A 60 -1.75 -13.28 -5.01
N THR A 61 -1.47 -12.12 -5.60
CA THR A 61 -0.30 -11.93 -6.45
C THR A 61 0.93 -11.61 -5.62
N GLY A 62 2.07 -12.14 -6.05
CA GLY A 62 3.31 -12.02 -5.33
C GLY A 62 3.39 -12.78 -4.01
N ALA A 63 2.68 -13.90 -3.90
CA ALA A 63 2.41 -14.61 -2.64
C ALA A 63 3.62 -15.31 -2.00
N THR A 64 4.80 -15.31 -2.64
CA THR A 64 5.97 -16.08 -2.17
C THR A 64 6.81 -15.38 -1.09
N SER A 65 6.54 -14.12 -0.77
CA SER A 65 7.33 -13.36 0.23
C SER A 65 6.63 -12.10 0.75
N GLY A 66 7.09 -11.62 1.91
CA GLY A 66 6.72 -10.31 2.47
C GLY A 66 5.22 -10.18 2.70
N ILE A 67 4.66 -9.03 2.32
CA ILE A 67 3.24 -8.72 2.48
C ILE A 67 2.35 -9.73 1.74
N GLY A 68 2.71 -10.13 0.51
CA GLY A 68 1.91 -11.09 -0.27
C GLY A 68 1.79 -12.45 0.42
N LYS A 69 2.90 -13.01 0.92
CA LYS A 69 2.87 -14.25 1.72
C LYS A 69 1.99 -14.08 2.95
N ALA A 70 2.14 -12.98 3.68
CA ALA A 70 1.37 -12.72 4.88
C ALA A 70 -0.14 -12.58 4.61
N TYR A 71 -0.52 -11.92 3.51
CA TYR A 71 -1.92 -11.86 3.08
C TYR A 71 -2.47 -13.24 2.73
N ALA A 72 -1.72 -14.06 1.99
CA ALA A 72 -2.14 -15.41 1.64
C ALA A 72 -2.40 -16.27 2.89
N SER A 73 -1.45 -16.29 3.83
CA SER A 73 -1.61 -17.03 5.09
C SER A 73 -2.76 -16.48 5.94
N GLU A 74 -2.92 -15.16 6.03
CA GLU A 74 -3.98 -14.53 6.83
C GLU A 74 -5.38 -14.75 6.22
N LEU A 75 -5.51 -14.74 4.89
CA LEU A 75 -6.75 -15.07 4.20
C LEU A 75 -7.14 -16.54 4.39
N ALA A 76 -6.16 -17.45 4.33
CA ALA A 76 -6.38 -18.86 4.65
C ALA A 76 -6.82 -19.05 6.10
N ARG A 77 -6.17 -18.35 7.05
CA ARG A 77 -6.56 -18.33 8.47
C ARG A 77 -7.99 -17.86 8.67
N ARG A 78 -8.48 -16.94 7.84
CA ARG A 78 -9.87 -16.43 7.83
C ARG A 78 -10.85 -17.34 7.08
N GLY A 79 -10.39 -18.49 6.57
CA GLY A 79 -11.24 -19.54 6.04
C GLY A 79 -11.43 -19.55 4.53
N LEU A 80 -10.67 -18.74 3.77
CA LEU A 80 -10.70 -18.75 2.30
C LEU A 80 -9.73 -19.79 1.74
N ASP A 81 -10.08 -20.36 0.60
CA ASP A 81 -9.13 -21.09 -0.24
C ASP A 81 -8.25 -20.08 -1.00
N VAL A 82 -6.99 -20.41 -1.31
CA VAL A 82 -6.02 -19.41 -1.80
C VAL A 82 -5.35 -19.82 -3.11
N VAL A 83 -5.49 -18.98 -4.13
CA VAL A 83 -4.67 -19.04 -5.34
C VAL A 83 -3.42 -18.17 -5.14
N LEU A 84 -2.26 -18.80 -5.19
CA LEU A 84 -0.95 -18.18 -5.02
C LEU A 84 -0.34 -17.89 -6.40
N VAL A 85 -0.11 -16.63 -6.72
CA VAL A 85 0.42 -16.22 -8.03
C VAL A 85 1.80 -15.60 -7.85
N SER A 86 2.85 -16.16 -8.46
CA SER A 86 4.23 -15.62 -8.37
C SER A 86 5.15 -16.27 -9.40
N ARG A 87 6.34 -15.71 -9.61
CA ARG A 87 7.32 -16.23 -10.58
C ARG A 87 8.13 -17.47 -10.15
N SER A 88 8.13 -17.81 -8.85
CA SER A 88 9.00 -18.85 -8.29
C SER A 88 8.17 -20.06 -7.88
N ASP A 89 8.12 -21.08 -8.73
CA ASP A 89 7.29 -22.27 -8.50
C ASP A 89 7.66 -23.02 -7.22
N ASP A 90 8.95 -23.30 -6.98
CA ASP A 90 9.40 -23.97 -5.75
C ASP A 90 8.86 -23.29 -4.47
N LYS A 91 8.87 -21.95 -4.46
CA LYS A 91 8.36 -21.18 -3.32
C LYS A 91 6.84 -21.23 -3.26
N LEU A 92 6.15 -21.22 -4.40
CA LEU A 92 4.69 -21.36 -4.44
C LEU A 92 4.28 -22.70 -3.83
N GLN A 93 4.92 -23.80 -4.20
CA GLN A 93 4.62 -25.14 -3.67
C GLN A 93 4.88 -25.24 -2.16
N ILE A 94 5.97 -24.64 -1.66
CA ILE A 94 6.25 -24.58 -0.23
C ILE A 94 5.14 -23.82 0.52
N ILE A 95 4.75 -22.63 0.03
CA ILE A 95 3.72 -21.81 0.70
C ILE A 95 2.34 -22.46 0.60
N ALA A 96 2.03 -23.09 -0.54
CA ALA A 96 0.81 -23.87 -0.74
C ALA A 96 0.68 -24.94 0.34
N LYS A 97 1.72 -25.76 0.49
CA LYS A 97 1.77 -26.81 1.50
C LYS A 97 1.70 -26.27 2.93
N GLU A 98 2.43 -25.20 3.24
CA GLU A 98 2.33 -24.53 4.55
C GLU A 98 0.89 -24.12 4.87
N ILE A 99 0.16 -23.56 3.89
CA ILE A 99 -1.24 -23.13 4.07
C ILE A 99 -2.18 -24.32 4.25
N GLU A 100 -2.00 -25.37 3.44
CA GLU A 100 -2.79 -26.61 3.50
C GLU A 100 -2.61 -27.30 4.85
N ASP A 101 -1.36 -27.50 5.28
CA ASP A 101 -1.00 -28.18 6.52
C ASP A 101 -1.47 -27.38 7.75
N GLN A 102 -1.32 -26.05 7.73
CA GLN A 102 -1.61 -25.20 8.89
C GLN A 102 -3.11 -24.85 9.03
N TYR A 103 -3.83 -24.64 7.93
CA TYR A 103 -5.20 -24.10 7.96
C TYR A 103 -6.25 -25.04 7.34
N GLY A 104 -5.83 -26.17 6.75
CA GLY A 104 -6.73 -27.11 6.08
C GLY A 104 -7.54 -26.47 4.95
N ARG A 105 -6.96 -25.46 4.27
CA ARG A 105 -7.57 -24.75 3.13
C ARG A 105 -6.99 -25.28 1.84
N LYS A 106 -7.76 -25.24 0.75
CA LYS A 106 -7.27 -25.63 -0.58
C LYS A 106 -6.37 -24.53 -1.13
N THR A 107 -5.34 -24.94 -1.86
CA THR A 107 -4.51 -23.99 -2.61
C THR A 107 -4.45 -24.33 -4.09
N ARG A 108 -4.13 -23.30 -4.89
CA ARG A 108 -3.73 -23.42 -6.29
C ARG A 108 -2.54 -22.52 -6.52
N THR A 109 -1.66 -22.88 -7.44
CA THR A 109 -0.45 -22.13 -7.74
C THR A 109 -0.44 -21.74 -9.21
N ILE A 110 -0.14 -20.47 -9.50
CA ILE A 110 0.01 -19.97 -10.88
C ILE A 110 1.39 -19.35 -11.01
N GLN A 111 2.25 -19.97 -11.81
CA GLN A 111 3.60 -19.47 -12.06
C GLN A 111 3.60 -18.43 -13.18
N VAL A 112 3.82 -17.16 -12.82
CA VAL A 112 3.92 -16.05 -13.79
C VAL A 112 4.86 -14.96 -13.28
N ASP A 113 5.57 -14.28 -14.20
CA ASP A 113 6.28 -13.04 -13.91
C ASP A 113 5.53 -11.83 -14.48
N PHE A 114 5.04 -10.96 -13.59
CA PHE A 114 4.35 -9.72 -13.96
C PHE A 114 5.24 -8.73 -14.73
N THR A 115 6.55 -8.97 -14.81
CA THR A 115 7.45 -8.19 -15.67
C THR A 115 7.26 -8.45 -17.16
N ASP A 116 6.69 -9.59 -17.53
CA ASP A 116 6.57 -10.06 -18.92
C ASP A 116 5.45 -9.35 -19.71
N GLY A 117 4.73 -8.44 -19.05
CA GLY A 117 3.77 -7.55 -19.69
C GLY A 117 2.42 -8.24 -19.94
N GLN A 118 1.81 -7.96 -21.09
CA GLN A 118 0.41 -8.33 -21.37
C GLN A 118 0.21 -9.83 -21.67
N SER A 119 1.24 -10.54 -22.09
CA SER A 119 1.15 -11.93 -22.55
C SER A 119 0.73 -12.92 -21.46
N ILE A 120 0.93 -12.59 -20.18
CA ILE A 120 0.64 -13.51 -19.05
C ILE A 120 -0.84 -13.56 -18.66
N TYR A 121 -1.61 -12.49 -18.92
CA TYR A 121 -2.96 -12.37 -18.38
C TYR A 121 -3.97 -13.38 -18.95
N PRO A 122 -3.89 -13.80 -20.22
CA PRO A 122 -4.73 -14.88 -20.73
C PRO A 122 -4.54 -16.20 -19.96
N ALA A 123 -3.29 -16.59 -19.68
CA ALA A 123 -2.98 -17.80 -18.93
C ALA A 123 -3.50 -17.71 -17.47
N ILE A 124 -3.34 -16.55 -16.83
CA ILE A 124 -3.92 -16.31 -15.50
C ILE A 124 -5.45 -16.42 -15.54
N ALA A 125 -6.10 -15.89 -16.59
CA ALA A 125 -7.55 -15.95 -16.73
C ALA A 125 -8.04 -17.40 -16.85
N GLU A 126 -7.34 -18.22 -17.63
CA GLU A 126 -7.65 -19.64 -17.85
C GLU A 126 -7.60 -20.44 -16.54
N GLU A 127 -6.51 -20.32 -15.78
CA GLU A 127 -6.32 -21.02 -14.48
C GLU A 127 -7.36 -20.63 -13.41
N LEU A 128 -7.93 -19.43 -13.55
CA LEU A 128 -8.91 -18.87 -12.63
C LEU A 128 -10.37 -19.16 -13.05
N GLN A 129 -10.59 -19.80 -14.21
CA GLN A 129 -11.94 -20.12 -14.66
C GLN A 129 -12.66 -21.05 -13.68
N GLY A 130 -13.94 -20.76 -13.43
CA GLY A 130 -14.80 -21.55 -12.56
C GLY A 130 -14.55 -21.35 -11.06
N LEU A 131 -13.63 -20.46 -10.67
CA LEU A 131 -13.43 -20.08 -9.27
C LEU A 131 -14.33 -18.91 -8.87
N GLU A 132 -14.98 -19.03 -7.71
CA GLU A 132 -15.68 -17.91 -7.08
C GLU A 132 -14.66 -17.01 -6.37
N ILE A 133 -14.11 -16.06 -7.12
CA ILE A 133 -13.04 -15.18 -6.64
C ILE A 133 -13.64 -13.98 -5.93
N GLY A 134 -13.40 -13.93 -4.63
CA GLY A 134 -13.89 -12.85 -3.78
C GLY A 134 -12.86 -11.81 -3.41
N ILE A 135 -11.57 -12.15 -3.43
CA ILE A 135 -10.49 -11.25 -3.00
C ILE A 135 -9.33 -11.30 -3.99
N LEU A 136 -8.94 -10.14 -4.52
CA LEU A 136 -7.72 -10.00 -5.31
C LEU A 136 -6.70 -9.09 -4.61
N GLY A 137 -5.56 -9.64 -4.19
CA GLY A 137 -4.45 -8.91 -3.57
C GLY A 137 -3.30 -8.67 -4.55
N ASN A 138 -3.01 -7.40 -4.89
CA ASN A 138 -1.94 -7.07 -5.84
C ASN A 138 -0.59 -6.73 -5.17
N LYS A 139 0.50 -7.41 -5.54
CA LYS A 139 1.86 -7.10 -5.09
C LYS A 139 2.45 -5.86 -5.76
N SER A 140 3.25 -5.14 -4.98
CA SER A 140 4.22 -4.16 -5.47
C SER A 140 5.61 -4.75 -5.68
N THR A 141 6.32 -4.28 -6.69
CA THR A 141 7.80 -4.29 -6.70
C THR A 141 8.32 -2.90 -6.36
N ASN A 142 9.36 -2.82 -5.53
CA ASN A 142 10.04 -1.58 -5.17
C ASN A 142 11.40 -1.55 -5.86
N TYR A 143 11.75 -0.39 -6.40
CA TYR A 143 13.08 -0.12 -6.90
C TYR A 143 13.56 1.22 -6.34
N ARG A 144 14.56 1.18 -5.46
CA ARG A 144 15.11 2.36 -4.78
C ARG A 144 16.39 2.83 -5.48
N THR A 145 16.27 3.68 -6.50
CA THR A 145 17.44 4.34 -7.10
C THR A 145 17.08 5.66 -7.77
N GLN A 146 18.00 6.63 -7.71
CA GLN A 146 17.91 7.91 -8.41
C GLN A 146 17.81 7.72 -9.92
N PHE A 147 16.77 8.34 -10.52
CA PHE A 147 16.43 8.18 -11.93
C PHE A 147 17.52 8.62 -12.90
N LEU A 148 18.23 9.72 -12.62
CA LEU A 148 19.24 10.23 -13.55
C LEU A 148 20.65 9.66 -13.33
N LEU A 149 20.92 8.94 -12.23
CA LEU A 149 22.26 8.41 -11.91
C LEU A 149 22.39 6.90 -12.15
N CYS A 150 21.34 6.25 -12.62
CA CYS A 150 21.37 4.86 -13.03
C CYS A 150 21.28 4.82 -14.55
N VAL A 151 22.27 4.26 -15.24
CA VAL A 151 22.13 3.87 -16.65
C VAL A 151 21.07 2.78 -16.67
N TYR A 152 19.82 3.16 -16.95
CA TYR A 152 18.74 2.21 -17.10
C TYR A 152 18.94 1.42 -18.38
N SER A 153 18.65 0.12 -18.34
CA SER A 153 18.16 -0.53 -19.55
C SER A 153 16.68 -0.15 -19.66
N ASP A 154 16.21 0.24 -20.85
CA ASP A 154 14.79 0.51 -21.12
C ASP A 154 13.90 -0.63 -20.62
N GLN A 155 14.42 -1.85 -20.66
CA GLN A 155 13.81 -3.05 -20.08
C GLN A 155 13.40 -2.87 -18.62
N LYS A 156 14.26 -2.35 -17.73
CA LYS A 156 13.93 -2.20 -16.29
C LYS A 156 12.80 -1.19 -16.04
N ILE A 157 12.74 -0.12 -16.83
CA ILE A 157 11.65 0.86 -16.74
C ILE A 157 10.32 0.16 -17.09
N THR A 158 10.31 -0.55 -18.22
CA THR A 158 9.14 -1.33 -18.67
C THR A 158 8.72 -2.37 -17.64
N GLN A 159 9.66 -3.10 -17.02
CA GLN A 159 9.35 -4.09 -15.99
C GLN A 159 8.66 -3.48 -14.76
N VAL A 160 9.12 -2.32 -14.29
CA VAL A 160 8.50 -1.63 -13.14
C VAL A 160 7.09 -1.13 -13.49
N VAL A 161 6.91 -0.57 -14.70
CA VAL A 161 5.60 -0.12 -15.18
C VAL A 161 4.65 -1.31 -15.35
N ASN A 162 5.09 -2.40 -15.96
CA ASN A 162 4.29 -3.62 -16.13
C ASN A 162 3.84 -4.17 -14.78
N CYS A 163 4.78 -4.35 -13.85
CA CYS A 163 4.49 -4.96 -12.57
C CYS A 163 3.60 -4.10 -11.66
N ASN A 164 3.79 -2.79 -11.62
CA ASN A 164 3.07 -1.91 -10.68
C ASN A 164 1.84 -1.20 -11.28
N MET A 165 1.82 -0.94 -12.60
CA MET A 165 0.73 -0.20 -13.24
C MET A 165 -0.11 -1.08 -14.14
N LEU A 166 0.48 -1.92 -15.00
CA LEU A 166 -0.28 -2.74 -15.95
C LEU A 166 -1.05 -3.88 -15.25
N SER A 167 -0.50 -4.43 -14.18
CA SER A 167 -1.12 -5.53 -13.41
C SER A 167 -2.48 -5.19 -12.80
N VAL A 168 -2.69 -3.94 -12.40
CA VAL A 168 -3.93 -3.50 -11.74
C VAL A 168 -5.14 -3.45 -12.69
N PRO A 169 -5.07 -2.86 -13.91
CA PRO A 169 -6.17 -2.86 -14.87
C PRO A 169 -6.32 -4.18 -15.65
N GLN A 170 -5.27 -4.97 -15.84
CA GLN A 170 -5.34 -6.16 -16.70
C GLN A 170 -6.09 -7.33 -16.06
N VAL A 171 -6.21 -7.36 -14.74
CA VAL A 171 -7.01 -8.33 -13.99
C VAL A 171 -8.52 -8.00 -13.96
N ARG A 172 -9.01 -7.20 -14.93
CA ARG A 172 -10.41 -6.75 -14.99
C ARG A 172 -11.47 -7.83 -15.05
N TYR A 173 -11.10 -8.99 -15.58
CA TYR A 173 -11.97 -10.16 -15.65
C TYR A 173 -12.19 -10.81 -14.26
N LEU A 174 -11.43 -10.41 -13.24
CA LEU A 174 -11.52 -10.89 -11.85
C LEU A 174 -12.22 -9.89 -10.92
N TRP A 175 -12.80 -8.81 -11.46
CA TRP A 175 -13.36 -7.72 -10.64
C TRP A 175 -14.74 -8.07 -10.09
N THR A 176 -14.77 -9.08 -9.22
CA THR A 176 -15.95 -9.51 -8.46
C THR A 176 -15.65 -9.43 -6.96
N GLY A 177 -16.66 -9.12 -6.14
CA GLY A 177 -16.51 -9.07 -4.69
C GLY A 177 -15.61 -7.93 -4.20
N LEU A 178 -14.38 -8.25 -3.78
CA LEU A 178 -13.43 -7.34 -3.14
C LEU A 178 -12.07 -7.35 -3.85
N ILE A 179 -11.55 -6.16 -4.13
CA ILE A 179 -10.20 -5.96 -4.69
C ILE A 179 -9.37 -5.18 -3.67
N ILE A 180 -8.19 -5.69 -3.34
CA ILE A 180 -7.23 -5.05 -2.43
C ILE A 180 -5.95 -4.74 -3.20
N ASN A 181 -5.75 -3.47 -3.53
CA ASN A 181 -4.55 -3.01 -4.21
C ASN A 181 -3.53 -2.45 -3.21
N ILE A 182 -2.30 -2.96 -3.26
CA ILE A 182 -1.21 -2.48 -2.42
C ILE A 182 -0.44 -1.36 -3.12
N SER A 183 -0.69 -0.14 -2.66
CA SER A 183 0.06 1.07 -3.01
C SER A 183 1.28 1.25 -2.10
N SER A 184 1.67 2.48 -1.79
CA SER A 184 2.69 2.85 -0.83
C SER A 184 2.51 4.30 -0.41
N GLU A 185 2.87 4.64 0.83
CA GLU A 185 2.98 6.05 1.23
C GLU A 185 3.95 6.82 0.32
N ALA A 186 4.98 6.16 -0.21
CA ALA A 186 5.91 6.78 -1.15
C ALA A 186 5.24 7.20 -2.48
N GLY A 187 4.03 6.73 -2.78
CA GLY A 187 3.20 7.20 -3.89
C GLY A 187 2.23 8.32 -3.50
N VAL A 188 1.79 8.40 -2.24
CA VAL A 188 0.81 9.40 -1.79
C VAL A 188 1.34 10.82 -1.95
N ARG A 189 2.65 10.99 -1.85
CA ARG A 189 3.34 12.27 -2.03
C ARG A 189 4.58 12.10 -2.90
N PRO A 190 4.99 13.14 -3.64
CA PRO A 190 6.24 13.10 -4.39
C PRO A 190 7.42 12.77 -3.48
N GLN A 191 8.19 11.75 -3.88
CA GLN A 191 9.42 11.33 -3.20
C GLN A 191 10.62 11.48 -4.15
N PRO A 192 11.47 12.50 -3.94
CA PRO A 192 12.75 12.61 -4.64
C PRO A 192 13.54 11.30 -4.51
N LEU A 193 14.32 10.96 -5.55
CA LEU A 193 15.12 9.72 -5.64
C LEU A 193 14.30 8.41 -5.79
N LEU A 194 12.97 8.48 -5.74
CA LEU A 194 12.06 7.35 -5.96
C LEU A 194 11.01 7.68 -7.05
N SER A 195 11.33 8.57 -8.00
CA SER A 195 10.37 9.15 -8.95
C SER A 195 9.53 8.10 -9.68
N LEU A 196 10.15 7.11 -10.32
CA LEU A 196 9.43 6.07 -11.06
C LEU A 196 8.55 5.24 -10.13
N TYR A 197 9.09 4.78 -9.00
CA TYR A 197 8.34 4.01 -8.02
C TYR A 197 7.14 4.79 -7.46
N SER A 198 7.37 6.02 -7.00
CA SER A 198 6.36 6.95 -6.50
C SER A 198 5.25 7.19 -7.54
N ALA A 199 5.62 7.43 -8.79
CA ALA A 199 4.67 7.61 -9.90
C ALA A 199 3.82 6.35 -10.16
N THR A 200 4.43 5.15 -10.14
CA THR A 200 3.65 3.92 -10.28
C THR A 200 2.69 3.70 -9.09
N LYS A 201 3.05 4.17 -7.89
CA LYS A 201 2.22 4.01 -6.69
C LYS A 201 1.09 5.00 -6.58
N ILE A 202 1.28 6.24 -6.99
CA ILE A 202 0.14 7.17 -7.07
C ILE A 202 -0.87 6.71 -8.13
N PHE A 203 -0.41 6.11 -9.23
CA PHE A 203 -1.30 5.48 -10.22
C PHE A 203 -2.19 4.42 -9.55
N VAL A 204 -1.62 3.47 -8.80
CA VAL A 204 -2.41 2.45 -8.08
C VAL A 204 -3.42 3.08 -7.13
N THR A 205 -3.02 4.12 -6.40
CA THR A 205 -3.91 4.84 -5.46
C THR A 205 -5.10 5.46 -6.17
N TYR A 206 -4.86 6.31 -7.17
CA TYR A 206 -5.94 7.00 -7.88
C TYR A 206 -6.79 6.05 -8.68
N PHE A 207 -6.19 5.09 -9.39
CA PHE A 207 -6.93 4.08 -10.12
C PHE A 207 -7.89 3.31 -9.20
N SER A 208 -7.42 2.88 -8.03
CA SER A 208 -8.25 2.14 -7.07
C SER A 208 -9.38 3.00 -6.49
N GLN A 209 -9.12 4.28 -6.20
CA GLN A 209 -10.14 5.19 -5.66
C GLN A 209 -11.23 5.50 -6.70
N CYS A 210 -10.84 5.76 -7.95
CA CYS A 210 -11.79 5.94 -9.05
C CYS A 210 -12.62 4.68 -9.27
N LEU A 211 -11.97 3.51 -9.34
CA LEU A 211 -12.65 2.23 -9.54
C LEU A 211 -13.63 1.92 -8.40
N HIS A 212 -13.27 2.22 -7.15
CA HIS A 212 -14.20 2.08 -6.03
C HIS A 212 -15.45 2.96 -6.23
N ALA A 213 -15.27 4.23 -6.59
CA ALA A 213 -16.38 5.15 -6.79
C ALA A 213 -17.30 4.71 -7.93
N GLU A 214 -16.73 4.20 -9.02
CA GLU A 214 -17.45 3.76 -10.22
C GLU A 214 -18.24 2.46 -10.02
N TYR A 215 -17.73 1.52 -9.21
CA TYR A 215 -18.26 0.15 -9.14
C TYR A 215 -18.85 -0.24 -7.78
N LYS A 216 -18.73 0.60 -6.74
CA LYS A 216 -19.33 0.30 -5.42
C LYS A 216 -20.83 0.03 -5.49
N SER A 217 -21.58 0.79 -6.30
CA SER A 217 -23.02 0.58 -6.47
C SER A 217 -23.37 -0.75 -7.17
N LYS A 218 -22.39 -1.36 -7.84
CA LYS A 218 -22.50 -2.67 -8.50
C LYS A 218 -22.03 -3.82 -7.60
N GLY A 219 -21.76 -3.55 -6.32
CA GLY A 219 -21.33 -4.55 -5.35
C GLY A 219 -19.83 -4.89 -5.38
N ILE A 220 -19.04 -4.20 -6.22
CA ILE A 220 -17.58 -4.40 -6.28
C ILE A 220 -16.92 -3.40 -5.34
N ILE A 221 -16.27 -3.92 -4.30
CA ILE A 221 -15.53 -3.13 -3.32
C ILE A 221 -14.07 -3.10 -3.73
N VAL A 222 -13.48 -1.90 -3.74
CA VAL A 222 -12.06 -1.72 -4.05
C VAL A 222 -11.44 -0.97 -2.90
N GLN A 223 -10.45 -1.59 -2.27
CA GLN A 223 -9.66 -1.00 -1.20
C GLN A 223 -8.22 -0.79 -1.67
N CYS A 224 -7.72 0.43 -1.48
CA CYS A 224 -6.32 0.76 -1.65
C CYS A 224 -5.62 0.83 -0.29
N VAL A 225 -4.56 0.04 -0.13
CA VAL A 225 -3.72 0.04 1.07
C VAL A 225 -2.38 0.70 0.73
N ALA A 226 -2.06 1.82 1.38
CA ALA A 226 -0.83 2.59 1.19
C ALA A 226 0.07 2.50 2.45
N PRO A 227 0.84 1.42 2.61
CA PRO A 227 1.66 1.22 3.80
C PRO A 227 2.89 2.12 3.85
N PHE A 228 3.35 2.33 5.09
CA PHE A 228 4.72 2.72 5.43
C PHE A 228 5.62 1.47 5.48
N MET A 229 6.73 1.55 6.21
CA MET A 229 7.73 0.49 6.29
C MET A 229 7.15 -0.78 6.93
N VAL A 230 7.24 -1.89 6.19
CA VAL A 230 6.93 -3.24 6.66
C VAL A 230 8.18 -4.08 6.51
N SER A 231 8.55 -4.81 7.57
CA SER A 231 9.72 -5.68 7.57
C SER A 231 9.51 -6.84 6.58
N THR A 232 10.21 -6.75 5.46
CA THR A 232 10.19 -7.73 4.37
C THR A 232 11.56 -7.83 3.71
N ASN A 233 11.76 -8.84 2.86
CA ASN A 233 12.98 -8.95 2.05
C ASN A 233 13.27 -7.69 1.22
N MET A 234 12.22 -7.01 0.75
CA MET A 234 12.33 -5.76 -0.02
C MET A 234 12.93 -4.62 0.81
N THR A 235 12.64 -4.58 2.11
CA THR A 235 13.22 -3.60 3.04
C THR A 235 14.49 -4.12 3.71
N LYS A 236 15.04 -5.28 3.29
CA LYS A 236 16.17 -5.95 3.93
C LYS A 236 15.90 -6.35 5.39
N ASN A 237 14.67 -6.74 5.71
CA ASN A 237 14.29 -7.23 7.03
C ASN A 237 14.66 -6.27 8.18
N VAL A 238 14.38 -4.96 7.99
CA VAL A 238 14.52 -3.96 9.06
C VAL A 238 13.84 -4.46 10.34
N SER A 239 14.48 -4.22 11.49
CA SER A 239 13.94 -4.62 12.78
C SER A 239 12.54 -4.06 13.03
N VAL A 240 11.66 -4.92 13.53
CA VAL A 240 10.29 -4.56 13.90
C VAL A 240 10.32 -3.66 15.13
N ASN A 241 9.53 -2.60 15.11
CA ASN A 241 9.37 -1.65 16.21
C ASN A 241 8.00 -0.95 16.10
N CYS A 242 7.77 0.12 16.87
CA CYS A 242 6.50 0.85 16.85
C CYS A 242 6.15 1.42 15.45
N PHE A 243 7.15 1.79 14.65
CA PHE A 243 6.98 2.37 13.32
C PHE A 243 7.07 1.34 12.19
N VAL A 244 7.81 0.26 12.40
CA VAL A 244 8.03 -0.81 11.42
C VAL A 244 7.29 -2.08 11.85
N LYS A 245 6.24 -2.45 11.10
CA LYS A 245 5.44 -3.64 11.37
C LYS A 245 6.05 -4.89 10.71
N SER A 246 5.86 -6.06 11.31
CA SER A 246 6.10 -7.33 10.61
C SER A 246 5.07 -7.51 9.48
N SER A 247 5.38 -8.33 8.47
CA SER A 247 4.43 -8.58 7.38
C SER A 247 3.16 -9.28 7.86
N SER A 248 3.24 -10.21 8.81
CA SER A 248 2.10 -10.93 9.37
C SER A 248 1.16 -10.02 10.14
N THR A 249 1.69 -9.24 11.09
CA THR A 249 0.88 -8.27 11.86
C THR A 249 0.26 -7.24 10.93
N PHE A 250 1.03 -6.73 9.97
CA PHE A 250 0.51 -5.78 9.00
C PHE A 250 -0.64 -6.35 8.16
N ALA A 251 -0.53 -7.59 7.65
CA ALA A 251 -1.59 -8.21 6.86
C ALA A 251 -2.88 -8.40 7.66
N SER A 252 -2.76 -8.85 8.92
CA SER A 252 -3.91 -8.98 9.82
C SER A 252 -4.61 -7.65 10.08
N GLU A 253 -3.86 -6.63 10.51
CA GLU A 253 -4.40 -5.28 10.77
C GLU A 253 -5.01 -4.67 9.50
N ALA A 254 -4.35 -4.84 8.34
CA ALA A 254 -4.84 -4.30 7.08
C ALA A 254 -6.14 -4.97 6.63
N LEU A 255 -6.26 -6.29 6.74
CA LEU A 255 -7.50 -7.00 6.42
C LEU A 255 -8.65 -6.66 7.38
N ASN A 256 -8.37 -6.24 8.62
CA ASN A 256 -9.40 -5.75 9.54
C ASN A 256 -10.06 -4.47 9.04
N THR A 257 -9.35 -3.64 8.27
CA THR A 257 -9.89 -2.39 7.73
C THR A 257 -10.88 -2.58 6.57
N VAL A 258 -10.99 -3.79 6.01
CA VAL A 258 -11.93 -4.11 4.93
C VAL A 258 -13.36 -3.81 5.38
N GLY A 259 -14.13 -3.15 4.50
CA GLY A 259 -15.50 -2.71 4.79
C GLY A 259 -15.60 -1.41 5.62
N HIS A 260 -14.51 -0.97 6.25
CA HIS A 260 -14.48 0.27 7.03
C HIS A 260 -13.92 1.45 6.25
N SER A 261 -12.97 1.21 5.35
CA SER A 261 -12.43 2.24 4.46
C SER A 261 -12.04 1.68 3.09
N SER A 262 -12.22 2.46 2.04
CA SER A 262 -11.70 2.17 0.69
C SER A 262 -10.26 2.64 0.49
N TYR A 263 -9.72 3.46 1.40
CA TYR A 263 -8.34 3.92 1.36
C TYR A 263 -7.73 3.95 2.77
N THR A 264 -6.62 3.24 2.96
CA THR A 264 -6.03 3.04 4.29
C THR A 264 -4.51 2.93 4.23
N SER A 265 -3.83 3.27 5.34
CA SER A 265 -2.42 2.90 5.54
C SER A 265 -2.22 1.44 6.00
N GLY A 266 -3.30 0.67 6.17
CA GLY A 266 -3.29 -0.73 6.62
C GLY A 266 -3.28 -0.88 8.14
N CYS A 267 -2.62 0.00 8.88
CA CYS A 267 -2.61 -0.05 10.34
C CYS A 267 -2.52 1.33 10.99
N LEU A 268 -2.85 1.39 12.29
CA LEU A 268 -2.86 2.63 13.06
C LEU A 268 -1.49 3.31 13.10
N SER A 269 -0.40 2.55 13.31
CA SER A 269 0.93 3.15 13.39
C SER A 269 1.37 3.81 12.08
N HIS A 270 0.97 3.24 10.94
CA HIS A 270 1.23 3.84 9.63
C HIS A 270 0.34 5.07 9.39
N ALA A 271 -0.92 5.07 9.83
CA ALA A 271 -1.81 6.22 9.72
C ALA A 271 -1.34 7.42 10.56
N LEU A 272 -0.81 7.16 11.75
CA LEU A 272 -0.18 8.19 12.60
C LEU A 272 1.08 8.76 11.94
N GLN A 273 1.91 7.90 11.32
CA GLN A 273 3.08 8.34 10.55
C GLN A 273 2.68 9.21 9.34
N ALA A 274 1.66 8.81 8.57
CA ALA A 274 1.11 9.62 7.47
C ALA A 274 0.73 11.02 7.95
N THR A 275 -0.03 11.08 9.04
CA THR A 275 -0.53 12.31 9.64
C THR A 275 0.61 13.19 10.16
N ALA A 276 1.54 12.61 10.93
CA ALA A 276 2.71 13.31 11.43
C ALA A 276 3.56 13.87 10.28
N LEU A 277 3.80 13.07 9.23
CA LEU A 277 4.57 13.50 8.07
C LEU A 277 3.85 14.63 7.32
N ALA A 278 2.52 14.63 7.26
CA ALA A 278 1.72 15.69 6.63
C ALA A 278 1.76 17.01 7.41
N ILE A 279 1.80 16.96 8.74
CA ILE A 279 1.83 18.15 9.59
C ILE A 279 3.24 18.71 9.73
N LEU A 280 4.24 17.85 9.96
CA LEU A 280 5.60 18.26 10.33
C LEU A 280 6.49 18.55 9.13
N LEU A 281 6.25 17.91 7.98
CA LEU A 281 7.13 17.99 6.79
C LEU A 281 6.31 18.26 5.53
N PRO A 282 5.86 19.52 5.34
CA PRO A 282 5.07 19.90 4.18
C PRO A 282 5.83 19.70 2.87
N ASP A 283 5.08 19.51 1.79
CA ASP A 283 5.61 19.11 0.48
C ASP A 283 6.64 20.10 -0.06
N TRP A 284 6.39 21.41 0.08
CA TRP A 284 7.33 22.46 -0.35
C TRP A 284 8.70 22.35 0.35
N PHE A 285 8.71 21.94 1.63
CA PHE A 285 9.94 21.76 2.38
C PHE A 285 10.68 20.48 1.97
N ARG A 286 9.95 19.36 1.83
CA ARG A 286 10.54 18.08 1.38
C ARG A 286 11.09 18.15 -0.06
N MET A 287 10.49 18.99 -0.89
CA MET A 287 10.92 19.24 -2.27
C MET A 287 11.94 20.39 -2.38
N SER A 288 12.34 21.01 -1.26
CA SER A 288 13.36 22.06 -1.28
C SER A 288 14.74 21.51 -1.66
N PRO A 289 15.61 22.31 -2.31
CA PRO A 289 16.97 21.90 -2.63
C PRO A 289 17.77 21.44 -1.39
N PHE A 290 17.51 22.07 -0.23
CA PHE A 290 18.13 21.73 1.05
C PHE A 290 17.80 20.28 1.46
N PHE A 291 16.51 19.92 1.49
CA PHE A 291 16.09 18.59 1.91
C PHE A 291 16.55 17.51 0.92
N ILE A 292 16.47 17.79 -0.39
CA ILE A 292 16.94 16.88 -1.44
C ILE A 292 18.45 16.62 -1.31
N ARG A 293 19.27 17.64 -1.02
CA ARG A 293 20.71 17.46 -0.79
C ARG A 293 20.97 16.57 0.42
N LYS A 294 20.23 16.76 1.52
CA LYS A 294 20.34 15.91 2.71
C LYS A 294 19.96 14.46 2.43
N LEU A 295 18.89 14.22 1.67
CA LEU A 295 18.49 12.87 1.24
C LEU A 295 19.54 12.19 0.37
N ARG A 296 20.21 12.94 -0.51
CA ARG A 296 21.27 12.40 -1.38
C ARG A 296 22.45 11.88 -0.57
N ASN A 297 22.91 12.66 0.41
CA ASN A 297 24.04 12.25 1.26
C ASN A 297 23.73 10.94 2.00
N VAL A 298 22.52 10.81 2.56
CA VAL A 298 22.09 9.56 3.24
C VAL A 298 22.03 8.37 2.27
N ALA A 299 21.58 8.61 1.02
CA ALA A 299 21.54 7.56 0.00
C ALA A 299 22.94 7.13 -0.47
N GLU A 300 23.90 8.05 -0.49
CA GLU A 300 25.31 7.79 -0.80
C GLU A 300 25.98 7.02 0.33
N ASP A 301 25.79 7.43 1.59
CA ASP A 301 26.28 6.71 2.78
C ASP A 301 25.72 5.26 2.83
N SER A 302 24.43 5.08 2.54
CA SER A 302 23.83 3.75 2.50
C SER A 302 24.40 2.87 1.37
N LYS A 303 24.75 3.45 0.21
CA LYS A 303 25.43 2.71 -0.86
C LYS A 303 26.85 2.31 -0.48
N TYR A 304 27.56 3.18 0.24
CA TYR A 304 28.89 2.90 0.77
C TYR A 304 28.83 1.73 1.77
N ASP A 305 27.92 1.77 2.74
CA ASP A 305 27.73 0.68 3.72
C ASP A 305 27.37 -0.66 3.07
N ILE A 306 26.55 -0.64 2.01
CA ILE A 306 26.19 -1.86 1.28
C ILE A 306 27.40 -2.46 0.54
N ARG A 307 28.27 -1.62 -0.04
CA ARG A 307 29.50 -2.10 -0.69
C ARG A 307 30.44 -2.74 0.33
N VAL A 308 30.67 -2.07 1.46
CA VAL A 308 31.52 -2.57 2.55
C VAL A 308 30.97 -3.89 3.14
N CYS A 309 29.66 -4.01 3.34
CA CYS A 309 29.04 -5.27 3.79
C CYS A 309 29.16 -6.42 2.79
N ASN A 310 29.11 -6.13 1.48
CA ASN A 310 29.26 -7.15 0.45
C ASN A 310 30.72 -7.60 0.30
N GLU A 311 31.68 -6.69 0.43
CA GLU A 311 33.11 -7.01 0.42
C GLU A 311 33.51 -7.89 1.61
N LYS A 312 33.00 -7.61 2.81
CA LYS A 312 33.22 -8.48 3.99
C LYS A 312 32.65 -9.89 3.83
N LYS A 313 31.47 -10.04 3.18
CA LYS A 313 30.85 -11.35 2.91
C LYS A 313 31.57 -12.15 1.81
N LEU A 314 32.34 -11.50 0.94
CA LEU A 314 33.23 -12.21 0.01
C LEU A 314 34.50 -12.67 0.73
N GLY A 315 35.08 -11.85 1.61
CA GLY A 315 36.26 -12.23 2.40
C GLY A 315 36.02 -13.40 3.36
N GLU A 316 34.85 -13.48 4.01
CA GLU A 316 34.47 -14.60 4.89
C GLU A 316 34.14 -15.91 4.13
N LYS A 317 34.14 -15.91 2.80
CA LYS A 317 33.96 -17.11 1.97
C LYS A 317 35.28 -17.60 1.34
N GLU A 318 36.36 -16.86 1.51
CA GLU A 318 37.70 -17.20 1.00
C GLU A 318 38.65 -17.70 2.12
N GLU A 319 38.16 -17.82 3.36
CA GLU A 319 38.78 -18.57 4.48
C GLU A 319 37.96 -19.83 4.80
#